data_AF-A0A0D2NYY0-F1
#
_entry.id   AF-A0A0D2NYY0-F1
#
_cell.length_a   1.000
_cell.length_b   1.000
_cell.length_c   1.000
_cell.angle_alpha   90.00
_cell.angle_beta   90.00
_cell.angle_gamma   90.00
#
_symmetry.space_group_name_H-M   'P 1'
#
loop_
_entity.id
_entity.type
_entity.pdbx_description
1 polymer ?
#
loop_
_entity_poly.entity_id
_entity_poly.type
_entity_poly.pdbx_seq_one_letter_code
_entity_poly.pdbx_strand_id
1 'polypeptide(L)'
;MAVLVHHVQQLDAQREIITNKSIWHLSDEAIKKVYAFYIMFTCWGCLFFGSTKDPYYDSEVYRKDGGDGTGHWVYEKQEDIEESARAELWREELIEEIEQKVGGLRELEEAGRK
;
A
#
# COMPACT_ATOMS: atom_id res chain seq x y z
N MET A 1 9.37 -12.99 59.89
CA MET A 1 10.53 -12.18 59.44
C MET A 1 10.70 -12.14 57.92
N ALA A 2 9.95 -12.92 57.11
CA ALA A 2 10.10 -12.93 55.65
C ALA A 2 9.44 -11.74 54.91
N VAL A 3 8.41 -11.11 55.49
CA VAL A 3 7.63 -10.05 54.82
C VAL A 3 8.35 -8.69 54.81
N LEU A 4 9.10 -8.37 55.88
CA LEU A 4 9.89 -7.13 55.96
C LEU A 4 11.06 -7.11 54.97
N VAL A 5 11.67 -8.28 54.70
CA VAL A 5 12.79 -8.41 53.74
C VAL A 5 12.33 -8.15 52.31
N HIS A 6 11.11 -8.58 51.96
CA HIS A 6 10.55 -8.38 50.62
C HIS A 6 10.24 -6.91 50.30
N HIS A 7 9.75 -6.13 51.28
CA HIS A 7 9.49 -4.70 51.09
C HIS A 7 10.77 -3.85 51.08
N VAL A 8 11.80 -4.23 51.84
CA VAL A 8 13.12 -3.57 51.76
C VAL A 8 13.78 -3.82 50.40
N GLN A 9 13.71 -5.05 49.86
CA GLN A 9 14.21 -5.35 48.51
C GLN A 9 13.44 -4.61 47.41
N GLN A 10 12.12 -4.42 47.54
CA GLN A 10 11.34 -3.65 46.58
C GLN A 10 11.67 -2.14 46.62
N LEU A 11 11.95 -1.60 47.81
CA LEU A 11 12.39 -0.20 47.98
C LEU A 11 13.80 0.03 47.43
N ASP A 12 14.74 -0.90 47.64
CA ASP A 12 16.08 -0.83 47.08
C ASP A 12 16.07 -1.02 45.54
N ALA A 13 15.23 -1.93 45.02
CA ALA A 13 15.06 -2.11 43.57
C ALA A 13 14.37 -0.91 42.89
N GLN A 14 13.45 -0.22 43.57
CA GLN A 14 12.86 1.04 43.06
C GLN A 14 13.87 2.19 43.05
N ARG A 15 14.85 2.18 43.97
CA ARG A 15 15.87 3.23 44.11
C ARG A 15 17.00 3.09 43.08
N GLU A 16 17.19 1.93 42.47
CA GLU A 16 18.10 1.75 41.33
C GLU A 16 17.51 2.24 39.99
N ILE A 17 16.17 2.31 39.87
CA ILE A 17 15.48 2.92 38.73
C ILE A 17 15.29 4.43 38.97
N ILE A 18 16.27 5.08 39.60
CA ILE A 18 16.40 6.53 39.50
C ILE A 18 17.02 6.78 38.12
N THR A 19 16.17 6.92 37.12
CA THR A 19 16.55 7.45 35.81
C THR A 19 17.15 8.82 36.06
N ASN A 20 18.49 8.91 36.07
CA ASN A 20 19.18 10.19 36.13
C ASN A 20 18.79 10.97 34.88
N LYS A 21 17.79 11.86 35.01
CA LYS A 21 17.37 12.74 33.94
C LYS A 21 18.46 13.79 33.75
N SER A 22 19.51 13.44 33.03
CA SER A 22 20.53 14.41 32.61
C SER A 22 19.88 15.31 31.56
N ILE A 23 19.52 16.53 31.96
CA ILE A 23 19.05 17.55 31.02
C ILE A 23 20.29 18.20 30.43
N TRP A 24 20.62 17.81 29.20
CA TRP A 24 21.70 18.42 28.43
C TRP A 24 21.24 19.78 27.92
N HIS A 25 21.83 20.84 28.48
CA HIS A 25 21.63 22.20 28.01
C HIS A 25 22.75 22.53 27.02
N LEU A 26 22.39 22.67 25.75
CA LEU A 26 23.30 23.21 24.75
C LEU A 26 23.23 24.73 24.77
N SER A 27 24.37 25.40 24.52
CA SER A 27 24.35 26.84 24.29
C SER A 27 23.63 27.17 22.98
N ASP A 28 23.07 28.38 22.88
CA ASP A 28 22.41 28.87 21.67
C ASP A 28 23.27 28.72 20.41
N GLU A 29 24.58 28.95 20.53
CA GLU A 29 25.51 28.78 19.42
C GLU A 29 25.68 27.31 19.01
N ALA A 30 25.76 26.39 19.99
CA ALA A 30 25.88 24.96 19.73
C ALA A 30 24.61 24.41 19.08
N ILE A 31 23.42 24.82 19.55
CA ILE A 31 22.13 24.45 18.97
C ILE A 31 22.08 24.86 17.49
N LYS A 32 22.40 26.12 17.18
CA LYS A 32 22.37 26.62 15.80
C LYS A 32 23.29 25.84 14.88
N LYS A 33 24.50 25.48 15.34
CA LYS A 33 25.46 24.68 14.56
C LYS A 33 24.93 23.26 14.28
N VAL A 34 24.32 22.61 15.28
CA VAL A 34 23.72 21.27 15.12
C VAL A 34 22.57 21.31 14.11
N TYR A 35 21.65 22.27 14.23
CA TYR A 35 20.55 22.41 13.28
C TYR A 35 21.02 22.78 11.88
N ALA A 36 22.03 23.65 11.76
CA ALA A 36 22.61 23.97 10.45
C ALA A 36 23.20 22.72 9.77
N PHE A 37 23.96 21.90 10.50
CA PHE A 37 24.48 20.64 9.97
C PHE A 37 23.36 19.64 9.63
N TYR A 38 22.35 19.53 10.50
CA TYR A 38 21.19 18.67 10.29
C TYR A 38 20.42 19.05 9.03
N ILE A 39 20.17 20.35 8.79
CA ILE A 39 19.48 20.82 7.58
C ILE A 39 20.29 20.50 6.33
N MET A 40 21.60 20.77 6.35
CA MET A 40 22.48 20.45 5.21
C MET A 40 22.48 18.96 4.88
N PHE A 41 22.60 18.10 5.89
CA PHE A 41 22.53 16.65 5.71
C PHE A 41 21.16 16.17 5.26
N THR A 42 20.08 16.75 5.80
CA THR A 42 18.70 16.39 5.44
C THR A 42 18.39 16.77 3.99
N CYS A 43 18.71 18.01 3.58
CA CYS A 43 18.51 18.45 2.20
C CYS A 43 19.32 17.62 1.22
N TRP A 44 20.60 17.34 1.54
CA TRP A 44 21.42 16.43 0.73
C TRP A 44 20.82 15.02 0.66
N GLY A 45 20.36 14.48 1.79
CA GLY A 45 19.73 13.16 1.86
C GLY A 45 18.46 13.07 1.02
N CYS A 46 17.57 14.05 1.09
CA CYS A 46 16.37 14.10 0.26
C CYS A 46 16.71 14.11 -1.24
N LEU A 47 17.73 14.85 -1.66
CA LEU A 47 18.17 14.86 -3.06
C LEU A 47 18.81 13.53 -3.46
N PHE A 48 19.65 12.96 -2.61
CA PHE A 48 20.33 11.71 -2.89
C PHE A 48 19.34 10.55 -2.97
N PHE A 49 18.56 10.31 -1.92
CA PHE A 49 17.57 9.22 -1.89
C PHE A 49 16.43 9.45 -2.87
N GLY A 50 15.98 10.69 -3.09
CA GLY A 50 14.99 11.00 -4.13
C GLY A 50 15.48 10.72 -5.56
N SER A 51 16.80 10.69 -5.79
CA SER A 51 17.40 10.32 -7.08
C SER A 51 17.68 8.83 -7.24
N THR A 52 17.57 8.05 -6.15
CA THR A 52 17.74 6.59 -6.23
C THR A 52 16.51 5.94 -6.84
N LYS A 53 16.70 4.81 -7.52
CA LYS A 53 15.59 4.05 -8.07
C LYS A 53 14.68 3.54 -6.96
N ASP A 54 13.40 3.82 -7.09
CA ASP A 54 12.39 3.35 -6.16
C ASP A 54 11.84 2.00 -6.66
N PRO A 55 11.99 0.90 -5.89
CA PRO A 55 11.56 -0.43 -6.35
C PRO A 55 10.07 -0.54 -6.69
N TYR A 56 9.22 0.29 -6.08
CA TYR A 56 7.78 0.26 -6.27
C TYR A 56 7.34 1.17 -7.41
N TYR A 57 7.73 2.45 -7.40
CA TYR A 57 7.35 3.45 -8.40
C TYR A 57 8.05 3.23 -9.75
N ASP A 58 9.26 2.66 -9.76
CA ASP A 58 9.94 2.24 -11.00
C ASP A 58 9.54 0.83 -11.47
N SER A 59 8.66 0.13 -10.73
CA SER A 59 8.21 -1.20 -11.13
C SER A 59 7.41 -1.14 -12.44
N GLU A 60 7.51 -2.21 -13.24
CA GLU A 60 6.70 -2.33 -14.45
C GLU A 60 5.21 -2.34 -14.14
N VAL A 61 4.79 -2.91 -13.01
CA VAL A 61 3.38 -2.94 -12.60
C VAL A 61 2.85 -1.53 -12.41
N TYR A 62 3.45 -0.75 -11.53
CA TYR A 62 3.01 0.63 -11.27
C TYR A 62 3.07 1.51 -12.51
N ARG A 63 4.15 1.41 -13.30
CA ARG A 63 4.38 2.28 -14.45
C ARG A 63 3.57 1.90 -15.69
N LYS A 64 3.28 0.61 -15.89
CA LYS A 64 2.47 0.10 -17.02
C LYS A 64 0.98 0.23 -16.75
N ASP A 65 0.56 0.04 -15.50
CA ASP A 65 -0.85 0.10 -15.12
C ASP A 65 -1.34 1.53 -14.89
N GLY A 66 -0.47 2.54 -15.09
CA GLY A 66 -0.86 3.94 -15.07
C GLY A 66 -0.89 4.55 -13.67
N GLY A 67 -0.02 4.08 -12.76
CA GLY A 67 0.10 4.59 -11.41
C GLY A 67 0.24 6.11 -11.38
N ASP A 68 -0.76 6.77 -10.79
CA ASP A 68 -1.00 8.22 -10.82
C ASP A 68 -0.48 8.95 -9.57
N GLY A 69 0.18 8.23 -8.67
CA GLY A 69 0.66 8.73 -7.37
C GLY A 69 -0.35 8.54 -6.25
N THR A 70 -1.57 8.09 -6.56
CA THR A 70 -2.62 7.80 -5.57
C THR A 70 -2.75 6.28 -5.37
N GLY A 71 -3.62 5.86 -4.46
CA GLY A 71 -4.05 4.46 -4.36
C GLY A 71 -5.30 4.15 -5.19
N HIS A 72 -5.89 5.17 -5.83
CA HIS A 72 -7.19 5.04 -6.49
C HIS A 72 -7.12 4.28 -7.80
N TRP A 73 -6.02 4.43 -8.55
CA TRP A 73 -5.78 3.74 -9.82
C TRP A 73 -5.93 2.21 -9.73
N VAL A 74 -5.67 1.61 -8.56
CA VAL A 74 -5.84 0.17 -8.34
C VAL A 74 -7.31 -0.23 -8.45
N TYR A 75 -8.21 0.59 -7.92
CA TYR A 75 -9.65 0.33 -7.98
C TYR A 75 -10.19 0.55 -9.39
N GLU A 76 -9.78 1.63 -10.07
CA GLU A 76 -10.15 1.87 -11.47
C GLU A 76 -9.73 0.70 -12.36
N LYS A 77 -8.51 0.18 -12.16
CA LYS A 77 -8.05 -1.02 -12.87
C LYS A 77 -8.88 -2.26 -12.59
N GLN A 78 -9.30 -2.45 -11.34
CA GLN A 78 -10.19 -3.56 -10.99
C GLN A 78 -11.55 -3.41 -11.67
N GLU A 79 -12.12 -2.20 -11.69
CA GLU A 79 -13.38 -1.92 -12.36
C GLU A 79 -13.31 -2.18 -13.87
N ASP A 80 -12.24 -1.74 -14.55
CA ASP A 80 -12.00 -2.02 -15.98
C ASP A 80 -11.95 -3.54 -16.28
N ILE A 81 -11.26 -4.29 -15.42
CA ILE A 81 -11.13 -5.75 -15.56
C ILE A 81 -12.50 -6.42 -15.36
N GLU A 82 -13.26 -5.99 -14.35
CA GLU A 82 -14.60 -6.52 -14.11
C GLU A 82 -15.57 -6.16 -15.23
N GLU A 83 -15.52 -4.94 -15.76
CA GLU A 83 -16.37 -4.51 -16.87
C GLU A 83 -16.07 -5.30 -18.14
N SER A 84 -14.79 -5.50 -18.47
CA SER A 84 -14.40 -6.31 -19.63
C SER A 84 -14.83 -7.77 -19.49
N ALA A 85 -14.70 -8.37 -18.31
CA ALA A 85 -15.17 -9.72 -18.03
C ALA A 85 -16.71 -9.84 -18.15
N ARG A 86 -17.46 -8.86 -17.65
CA ARG A 86 -18.93 -8.81 -17.83
C ARG A 86 -19.32 -8.67 -19.29
N ALA A 87 -18.60 -7.85 -20.07
CA ALA A 87 -18.85 -7.68 -21.49
C ALA A 87 -18.53 -8.94 -22.30
N GLU A 88 -17.51 -9.70 -21.92
CA GLU A 88 -17.17 -11.00 -22.52
C GLU A 88 -18.25 -12.04 -22.25
N LEU A 89 -18.68 -12.16 -20.99
CA LEU A 89 -19.77 -13.06 -20.61
C LEU A 89 -21.07 -12.76 -21.40
N TRP A 90 -21.42 -11.48 -21.52
CA TRP A 90 -22.59 -11.06 -22.31
C TRP A 90 -22.44 -11.41 -23.79
N ARG A 91 -21.22 -11.33 -24.36
CA ARG A 91 -20.98 -11.74 -25.75
C ARG A 91 -21.19 -13.24 -25.93
N GLU A 92 -20.74 -14.06 -24.99
CA GLU A 92 -20.95 -15.51 -25.02
C GLU A 92 -22.43 -15.87 -24.95
N GLU A 93 -23.18 -15.25 -24.02
CA GLU A 93 -24.64 -15.45 -23.91
C GLU A 93 -25.38 -15.05 -25.20
N LEU A 94 -24.99 -13.93 -25.81
CA LEU A 94 -25.59 -13.47 -27.06
C LEU A 94 -25.31 -14.44 -28.22
N ILE A 95 -24.12 -15.03 -28.28
CA ILE A 95 -23.76 -16.03 -29.30
C ILE A 95 -24.62 -17.29 -29.10
N GLU A 96 -24.78 -17.75 -27.87
CA GLU A 96 -25.61 -18.92 -27.56
C GLU A 96 -27.09 -18.70 -27.94
N GLU A 97 -27.64 -17.51 -27.66
CA GLU A 97 -29.01 -17.17 -28.07
C GLU A 97 -29.18 -17.14 -29.60
N ILE A 98 -28.17 -16.64 -30.33
CA ILE A 98 -28.17 -16.64 -31.80
C ILE A 98 -28.13 -18.09 -32.32
N GLU A 99 -27.28 -18.96 -31.76
CA GLU A 99 -27.20 -20.36 -32.17
C GLU A 99 -28.53 -21.10 -31.94
N GLN A 100 -29.19 -20.89 -30.80
CA GLN A 100 -30.52 -21.45 -30.53
C GLN A 100 -31.57 -20.98 -31.54
N LYS A 101 -31.60 -19.68 -31.85
CA LYS A 101 -32.55 -19.12 -32.83
C LYS A 101 -32.28 -19.64 -34.24
N VAL A 102 -31.02 -19.73 -34.66
CA VAL A 102 -30.63 -20.27 -35.98
C VAL A 102 -30.99 -21.76 -36.09
N GLY A 103 -30.76 -22.55 -35.02
CA GLY A 103 -31.19 -23.95 -34.95
C GLY A 103 -32.69 -24.11 -35.12
N GLY A 104 -33.49 -23.35 -34.35
CA GLY A 104 -34.96 -23.37 -34.45
C GLY A 104 -35.49 -22.92 -35.82
N LEU A 105 -34.84 -21.93 -36.46
CA LEU A 105 -35.18 -21.52 -37.83
C LEU A 105 -34.94 -22.63 -38.86
N ARG A 106 -33.85 -23.40 -38.73
CA ARG A 106 -33.56 -24.55 -39.60
C ARG A 106 -34.59 -25.65 -39.47
N GLU A 107 -35.02 -25.95 -38.24
CA GLU A 107 -36.08 -26.95 -37.99
C GLU A 107 -37.41 -26.54 -38.64
N LEU A 108 -37.75 -25.25 -38.61
CA LEU A 108 -38.95 -24.72 -39.27
C LEU A 108 -38.86 -24.78 -40.81
N GLU A 109 -37.70 -24.48 -41.40
CA GLU A 109 -37.49 -24.65 -42.85
C GLU A 109 -37.61 -26.11 -43.30
N GLU A 110 -37.09 -27.06 -42.53
CA GLU A 110 -37.22 -28.49 -42.83
C GLU A 110 -38.66 -28.99 -42.70
N ALA A 111 -39.43 -28.46 -41.75
CA ALA A 111 -40.85 -28.76 -41.59
C ALA A 111 -41.71 -28.22 -42.75
N GLY A 112 -41.36 -27.06 -43.31
CA GLY A 112 -42.07 -26.45 -44.45
C GLY A 112 -41.77 -27.09 -45.82
N ARG A 113 -40.75 -27.96 -45.92
CA ARG A 113 -40.38 -28.69 -47.16
C ARG A 113 -41.03 -30.08 -47.30
N LYS A 114 -41.86 -30.51 -46.35
CA LYS A 114 -42.70 -31.72 -46.44
C LYS A 114 -44.12 -31.36 -46.85
#